data_AF-S3YAS4-F1
#
_entry.id   AF-S3YAS4-F1
#
_cell.length_a   1.000
_cell.length_b   1.000
_cell.length_c   1.000
_cell.angle_alpha   90.00
_cell.angle_beta   90.00
_cell.angle_gamma   90.00
#
_symmetry.space_group_name_H-M   'P 1'
#
loop_
_entity.id
_entity.type
_entity.pdbx_description
1 polymer ?
#
loop_
_entity_poly.entity_id
_entity_poly.type
_entity_poly.pdbx_seq_one_letter_code
_entity_poly.pdbx_strand_id
1 'polypeptide(L)'
;MAEYAVSRDGYAISSVPVHLQTEKMVCQAAADTYNSALQLKSIRYDLKTEKAYLAGMDKNVPESFLNIPPDKRSAEICLQAENWYPELLKKQPELIPDIVRNSCNIYSLNHKMEQCTGTKFSVGQIKKLYDGKALPVKEIWTPKGVMKDVTVSFDKRLKEFNFSPVRQIKRKGIKL
;
A
#
# COMPACT_ATOMS: atom_id res chain seq x y z
N MET A 1 7.21 17.34 26.04
CA MET A 1 5.87 17.21 26.66
C MET A 1 4.83 16.72 25.65
N ALA A 2 4.60 17.42 24.52
CA ALA A 2 3.57 17.05 23.53
C ALA A 2 3.76 15.66 22.91
N GLU A 3 4.97 15.31 22.44
CA GLU A 3 5.22 13.97 21.87
C GLU A 3 4.96 12.85 22.88
N TYR A 4 5.35 13.07 24.14
CA TYR A 4 5.10 12.13 25.21
C TYR A 4 3.59 11.96 25.47
N ALA A 5 2.82 13.05 25.53
CA ALA A 5 1.37 12.97 25.70
C ALA A 5 0.70 12.18 24.56
N VAL A 6 1.04 12.48 23.30
CA VAL A 6 0.50 11.78 22.12
C VAL A 6 0.90 10.30 22.10
N SER A 7 2.08 9.95 22.64
CA SER A 7 2.50 8.55 22.75
C SER A 7 1.75 7.74 23.82
N ARG A 8 1.03 8.42 24.73
CA ARG A 8 0.23 7.78 25.79
C ARG A 8 -1.25 7.72 25.46
N ASP A 9 -1.73 8.70 24.70
CA ASP A 9 -3.10 8.81 24.20
C ASP A 9 -3.06 9.56 22.87
N GLY A 10 -3.39 8.88 21.78
CA GLY A 10 -3.37 9.44 20.45
C GLY A 10 -4.33 10.61 20.27
N TYR A 11 -5.41 10.71 21.07
CA TYR A 11 -6.33 11.87 21.02
C TYR A 11 -5.72 13.14 21.60
N ALA A 12 -4.64 13.05 22.39
CA ALA A 12 -3.94 14.21 22.93
C ALA A 12 -3.38 15.14 21.84
N ILE A 13 -3.23 14.65 20.60
CA ILE A 13 -2.85 15.47 19.44
C ILE A 13 -3.80 16.66 19.22
N SER A 14 -5.08 16.52 19.61
CA SER A 14 -6.09 17.56 19.49
C SER A 14 -5.82 18.77 20.38
N SER A 15 -5.07 18.58 21.47
CA SER A 15 -4.62 19.62 22.40
C SER A 15 -3.28 20.24 22.01
N VAL A 16 -2.58 19.67 21.02
CA VAL A 16 -1.32 20.24 20.52
C VAL A 16 -1.66 21.39 19.56
N PRO A 17 -1.18 22.63 19.82
CA PRO A 17 -1.38 23.76 18.91
C PRO A 17 -0.96 23.41 17.49
N VAL A 18 -1.76 23.81 16.50
CA VAL A 18 -1.57 23.40 15.09
C VAL A 18 -0.14 23.60 14.59
N HIS A 19 0.48 24.75 14.88
CA HIS A 19 1.84 25.06 14.43
C HIS A 19 2.94 24.20 15.09
N LEU A 20 2.61 23.47 16.17
CA LEU A 20 3.50 22.53 16.86
C LEU A 20 3.23 21.06 16.50
N GLN A 21 2.16 20.77 15.76
CA GLN A 21 1.91 19.41 15.28
C GLN A 21 2.96 19.01 14.25
N THR A 22 3.42 17.77 14.32
CA THR A 22 4.40 17.18 13.41
C THR A 22 3.86 15.90 12.78
N GLU A 23 4.38 15.50 11.62
CA GLU A 23 3.98 14.25 10.97
C GLU A 23 4.19 13.05 11.90
N LYS A 24 5.28 13.04 12.68
CA LYS A 24 5.57 11.98 13.65
C LYS A 24 4.45 11.83 14.69
N MET A 25 3.99 12.95 15.25
CA MET A 25 2.88 12.93 16.22
C MET A 25 1.58 12.47 15.57
N VAL A 26 1.27 12.92 14.35
CA VAL A 26 0.05 12.52 13.64
C VAL A 26 0.07 11.03 13.27
N CYS A 27 1.23 10.50 12.84
CA CYS A 27 1.39 9.05 12.63
C CYS A 27 1.19 8.27 13.93
N GLN A 28 1.75 8.75 15.05
CA GLN A 28 1.58 8.09 16.34
C GLN A 28 0.11 8.11 16.80
N ALA A 29 -0.58 9.24 16.64
CA ALA A 29 -2.00 9.36 16.94
C ALA A 29 -2.86 8.45 16.05
N ALA A 30 -2.52 8.34 14.75
CA ALA A 30 -3.18 7.44 13.82
C ALA A 30 -3.06 5.98 14.30
N ALA A 31 -1.84 5.55 14.62
CA ALA A 31 -1.52 4.20 15.07
C ALA A 31 -2.26 3.83 16.36
N ASP A 32 -2.35 4.76 17.31
CA ASP A 32 -3.01 4.52 18.60
C ASP A 32 -4.55 4.48 18.49
N THR A 33 -5.12 5.27 17.57
CA THR A 33 -6.58 5.48 17.48
C THR A 33 -7.24 4.84 16.27
N TYR A 34 -6.52 4.01 15.52
CA TYR A 34 -6.99 3.39 14.28
C TYR A 34 -7.55 4.43 13.30
N ASN A 35 -6.76 5.47 13.03
CA ASN A 35 -7.13 6.65 12.22
C ASN A 35 -8.28 7.53 12.78
N SER A 36 -8.90 7.20 13.92
CA SER A 36 -10.03 7.98 14.46
C SER A 36 -9.64 9.41 14.80
N ALA A 37 -8.46 9.63 15.39
CA ALA A 37 -7.97 10.97 15.71
C ALA A 37 -7.80 11.87 14.46
N LEU A 38 -7.56 11.27 13.29
CA LEU A 38 -7.33 12.02 12.04
C LEU A 38 -8.63 12.62 11.49
N GLN A 39 -9.79 12.25 12.02
CA GLN A 39 -11.08 12.88 11.68
C GLN A 39 -11.26 14.24 12.36
N LEU A 40 -10.49 14.53 13.42
CA LEU A 40 -10.63 15.78 14.16
C LEU A 40 -10.20 16.99 13.30
N LYS A 41 -10.96 18.08 13.43
CA LYS A 41 -10.70 19.36 12.75
C LYS A 41 -9.48 20.10 13.31
N SER A 42 -9.08 19.78 14.54
CA SER A 42 -7.88 20.33 15.18
C SER A 42 -6.58 19.80 14.59
N ILE A 43 -6.62 18.73 13.80
CA ILE A 43 -5.42 18.16 13.17
C ILE A 43 -5.13 18.88 11.87
N ARG A 44 -3.90 19.34 11.73
CA ARG A 44 -3.38 19.94 10.50
C ARG A 44 -3.63 19.06 9.30
N TYR A 45 -4.29 19.62 8.29
CA TYR A 45 -4.68 18.91 7.09
C TYR A 45 -3.47 18.41 6.29
N ASP A 46 -2.40 19.21 6.22
CA ASP A 46 -1.16 18.87 5.51
C ASP A 46 -0.39 17.70 6.13
N LEU A 47 -0.66 17.38 7.41
CA LEU A 47 -0.06 16.24 8.11
C LEU A 47 -0.89 14.95 7.99
N LYS A 48 -2.09 14.99 7.42
CA LYS A 48 -2.93 13.81 7.12
C LYS A 48 -2.43 13.13 5.84
N THR A 49 -1.18 12.70 5.88
CA THR A 49 -0.47 12.08 4.75
C THR A 49 -0.87 10.62 4.56
N GLU A 50 -0.60 10.04 3.40
CA GLU A 50 -0.75 8.59 3.15
C GLU A 50 -0.02 7.77 4.22
N LYS A 51 1.18 8.21 4.61
CA LYS A 51 1.98 7.60 5.68
C LYS A 51 1.26 7.60 7.02
N ALA A 52 0.62 8.71 7.40
CA ALA A 52 -0.16 8.79 8.63
C ALA A 52 -1.36 7.82 8.60
N TYR A 53 -2.09 7.78 7.48
CA TYR A 53 -3.22 6.86 7.33
C TYR A 53 -2.81 5.39 7.36
N LEU A 54 -1.72 5.02 6.68
CA LEU A 54 -1.15 3.68 6.73
C LEU A 54 -0.68 3.32 8.14
N ALA A 55 -0.14 4.26 8.91
CA ALA A 55 0.27 4.02 10.29
C ALA A 55 -0.92 3.68 11.21
N GLY A 56 -2.10 4.21 10.93
CA GLY A 56 -3.32 3.90 11.67
C GLY A 56 -4.11 2.69 11.18
N MET A 57 -3.71 2.04 10.08
CA MET A 57 -4.39 0.81 9.63
C MET A 57 -3.97 -0.39 10.49
N ASP A 58 -4.93 -1.23 10.90
CA ASP A 58 -4.66 -2.48 11.63
C ASP A 58 -5.47 -3.64 11.06
N LYS A 59 -4.80 -4.76 10.74
CA LYS A 59 -5.41 -5.94 10.10
C LYS A 59 -6.62 -6.54 10.83
N ASN A 60 -6.77 -6.28 12.13
CA ASN A 60 -7.87 -6.81 12.95
C ASN A 60 -8.97 -5.76 13.20
N VAL A 61 -8.79 -4.53 12.74
CA VAL A 61 -9.73 -3.41 12.95
C VAL A 61 -10.11 -2.81 11.58
N PRO A 62 -11.10 -3.37 10.87
CA PRO A 62 -11.54 -2.85 9.57
C PRO A 62 -11.98 -1.38 9.60
N GLU A 63 -12.49 -0.91 10.74
CA GLU A 63 -12.84 0.50 10.98
C GLU A 63 -11.65 1.44 10.76
N SER A 64 -10.42 0.96 10.95
CA SER A 64 -9.21 1.73 10.67
C SER A 64 -9.12 2.22 9.23
N PHE A 65 -9.62 1.43 8.27
CA PHE A 65 -9.74 1.81 6.86
C PHE A 65 -10.97 2.69 6.61
N LEU A 66 -12.09 2.40 7.27
CA LEU A 66 -13.32 3.20 7.14
C LEU A 66 -13.14 4.63 7.63
N ASN A 67 -12.29 4.83 8.64
CA ASN A 67 -11.90 6.13 9.17
C ASN A 67 -11.04 6.97 8.19
N ILE A 68 -10.56 6.38 7.09
CA ILE A 68 -9.84 7.08 6.03
C ILE A 68 -10.87 7.70 5.07
N PRO A 69 -10.88 9.04 4.91
CA PRO A 69 -11.78 9.72 3.98
C PRO A 69 -11.59 9.19 2.54
N PRO A 70 -12.67 9.07 1.73
CA PRO A 70 -12.58 8.54 0.37
C PRO A 70 -11.55 9.23 -0.52
N ASP A 71 -11.40 10.55 -0.42
CA ASP A 71 -10.42 11.34 -1.18
C ASP A 71 -8.95 11.10 -0.76
N LYS A 72 -8.75 10.44 0.39
CA LYS A 72 -7.44 10.09 0.96
C LYS A 72 -7.08 8.62 0.79
N ARG A 73 -7.98 7.79 0.26
CA ARG A 73 -7.73 6.39 -0.03
C ARG A 73 -6.89 6.27 -1.29
N SER A 74 -5.58 6.29 -1.10
CA SER A 74 -4.61 6.07 -2.18
C SER A 74 -4.64 4.63 -2.68
N ALA A 75 -3.98 4.37 -3.82
CA ALA A 75 -3.83 3.02 -4.34
C ALA A 75 -3.08 2.09 -3.36
N GLU A 76 -2.17 2.61 -2.52
CA GLU A 76 -1.45 1.82 -1.52
C GLU A 76 -2.36 1.42 -0.36
N ILE A 77 -3.12 2.38 0.17
CA ILE A 77 -4.11 2.15 1.22
C ILE A 77 -5.17 1.15 0.74
N CYS A 78 -5.68 1.31 -0.48
CA CYS A 78 -6.67 0.41 -1.06
C CYS A 78 -6.13 -1.01 -1.25
N LEU A 79 -4.89 -1.16 -1.73
CA LEU A 79 -4.27 -2.47 -1.89
C LEU A 79 -4.00 -3.13 -0.53
N GLN A 80 -3.60 -2.33 0.47
CA GLN A 80 -3.44 -2.82 1.84
C GLN A 80 -4.77 -3.29 2.44
N ALA A 81 -5.84 -2.53 2.21
CA ALA A 81 -7.19 -2.86 2.66
C ALA A 81 -7.72 -4.14 2.00
N GLU A 82 -7.44 -4.36 0.70
CA GLU A 82 -7.83 -5.59 0.00
C GLU A 82 -7.12 -6.83 0.55
N ASN A 83 -5.85 -6.68 0.96
CA ASN A 83 -5.10 -7.76 1.57
C ASN A 83 -5.58 -8.10 2.99
N TRP A 84 -6.06 -7.12 3.77
CA TRP A 84 -6.45 -7.32 5.17
C TRP A 84 -7.94 -7.54 5.38
N TYR A 85 -8.79 -6.92 4.56
CA TYR A 85 -10.25 -6.95 4.71
C TYR A 85 -10.96 -7.36 3.41
N PRO A 86 -10.60 -8.50 2.79
CA PRO A 86 -11.19 -8.92 1.52
C PRO A 86 -12.72 -9.07 1.60
N GLU A 87 -13.25 -9.55 2.73
CA GLU A 87 -14.71 -9.69 2.93
C GLU A 87 -15.44 -8.34 3.03
N LEU A 88 -14.79 -7.31 3.57
CA LEU A 88 -15.35 -5.95 3.60
C LEU A 88 -15.47 -5.41 2.18
N LEU A 89 -14.40 -5.49 1.39
CA LEU A 89 -14.39 -4.97 0.03
C LEU A 89 -15.24 -5.79 -0.94
N LYS A 90 -15.43 -7.08 -0.67
CA LYS A 90 -16.38 -7.92 -1.42
C LYS A 90 -17.82 -7.48 -1.22
N LYS A 91 -18.17 -7.05 0.01
CA LYS A 91 -19.51 -6.55 0.35
C LYS A 91 -19.73 -5.10 -0.09
N GLN A 92 -18.68 -4.28 -0.01
CA GLN A 92 -18.72 -2.84 -0.28
C GLN A 92 -17.58 -2.45 -1.23
N PRO A 93 -17.64 -2.86 -2.51
CA PRO A 93 -16.60 -2.55 -3.48
C PRO A 93 -16.43 -1.04 -3.69
N GLU A 94 -17.48 -0.25 -3.51
CA GLU A 94 -17.50 1.22 -3.61
C GLU A 94 -16.57 1.93 -2.63
N LEU A 95 -16.09 1.24 -1.58
CA LEU A 95 -15.09 1.80 -0.66
C LEU A 95 -13.75 2.08 -1.34
N ILE A 96 -13.44 1.41 -2.45
CA ILE A 96 -12.31 1.76 -3.29
C ILE A 96 -12.71 2.93 -4.20
N PRO A 97 -11.97 4.03 -4.28
CA PRO A 97 -12.33 5.12 -5.19
C PRO A 97 -12.23 4.71 -6.66
N ASP A 98 -13.09 5.27 -7.53
CA ASP A 98 -13.03 5.01 -8.98
C ASP A 98 -11.68 5.34 -9.60
N ILE A 99 -11.04 6.42 -9.14
CA ILE A 99 -9.71 6.80 -9.61
C ILE A 99 -8.67 5.71 -9.28
N VAL A 100 -8.83 4.97 -8.18
CA VAL A 100 -7.94 3.87 -7.82
C VAL A 100 -8.24 2.63 -8.66
N ARG A 101 -9.52 2.30 -8.88
CA ARG A 101 -9.92 1.15 -9.71
C ARG A 101 -9.52 1.30 -11.19
N ASN A 102 -9.73 2.50 -11.74
CA ASN A 102 -9.72 2.71 -13.19
C ASN A 102 -8.40 3.30 -13.72
N SER A 103 -7.51 3.76 -12.84
CA SER A 103 -6.21 4.32 -13.24
C SER A 103 -5.09 3.28 -13.20
N CYS A 104 -4.06 3.50 -14.00
CA CYS A 104 -2.84 2.70 -13.95
C CYS A 104 -1.97 3.07 -12.73
N ASN A 105 -2.15 2.32 -11.65
CA ASN A 105 -1.49 2.48 -10.35
C ASN A 105 -1.12 1.12 -9.74
N ILE A 106 -0.55 1.10 -8.54
CA ILE A 106 -0.16 -0.14 -7.86
C ILE A 106 -1.34 -1.10 -7.57
N TYR A 107 -2.55 -0.58 -7.35
CA TYR A 107 -3.74 -1.40 -7.11
C TYR A 107 -4.12 -2.16 -8.39
N SER A 108 -4.34 -1.44 -9.49
CA SER A 108 -4.63 -2.05 -10.81
C SER A 108 -3.50 -2.98 -11.30
N LEU A 109 -2.24 -2.64 -11.01
CA LEU A 109 -1.09 -3.46 -11.36
C LEU A 109 -1.08 -4.78 -10.57
N ASN A 110 -1.43 -4.75 -9.28
CA ASN A 110 -1.54 -5.97 -8.49
C ASN A 110 -2.57 -6.92 -9.09
N HIS A 111 -3.78 -6.43 -9.38
CA HIS A 111 -4.85 -7.24 -10.01
C HIS A 111 -4.38 -7.88 -11.32
N LYS A 112 -3.71 -7.11 -12.18
CA LYS A 112 -3.18 -7.64 -13.45
C LYS A 112 -2.10 -8.69 -13.22
N MET A 113 -1.21 -8.47 -12.25
CA MET A 113 -0.17 -9.45 -11.89
C MET A 113 -0.79 -10.74 -11.36
N GLU A 114 -1.70 -10.66 -10.40
CA GLU A 114 -2.38 -11.83 -9.84
C GLU A 114 -3.18 -12.61 -10.90
N GLN A 115 -3.83 -11.90 -11.83
CA GLN A 115 -4.55 -12.52 -12.94
C GLN A 115 -3.60 -13.29 -13.87
N CYS A 116 -2.43 -12.71 -14.19
CA CYS A 116 -1.49 -13.31 -15.12
C CYS A 116 -0.58 -14.37 -14.48
N THR A 117 -0.40 -14.39 -13.16
CA THR A 117 0.50 -15.35 -12.49
C THR A 117 -0.24 -16.35 -11.58
N GLY A 118 -1.49 -16.08 -11.20
CA GLY A 118 -2.21 -16.86 -10.19
C GLY A 118 -1.60 -16.75 -8.78
N THR A 119 -0.69 -15.80 -8.54
CA THR A 119 0.01 -15.66 -7.25
C THR A 119 -0.33 -14.34 -6.60
N LYS A 120 -0.56 -14.34 -5.28
CA LYS A 120 -0.67 -13.13 -4.47
C LYS A 120 0.67 -12.45 -4.27
N PHE A 121 0.68 -11.12 -4.17
CA PHE A 121 1.87 -10.32 -3.93
C PHE A 121 1.68 -9.39 -2.72
N SER A 122 2.76 -9.12 -2.00
CA SER A 122 2.75 -8.06 -0.99
C SER A 122 2.68 -6.68 -1.65
N VAL A 123 2.10 -5.71 -0.93
CA VAL A 123 2.07 -4.29 -1.34
C VAL A 123 3.47 -3.80 -1.72
N GLY A 124 4.48 -4.15 -0.92
CA GLY A 124 5.88 -3.77 -1.17
C GLY A 124 6.48 -4.37 -2.44
N GLN A 125 6.09 -5.59 -2.83
CA GLN A 125 6.52 -6.19 -4.10
C GLN A 125 5.93 -5.44 -5.29
N ILE A 126 4.62 -5.15 -5.24
CA ILE A 126 3.95 -4.44 -6.34
C ILE A 126 4.39 -2.99 -6.43
N LYS A 127 4.62 -2.31 -5.30
CA LYS A 127 5.19 -0.96 -5.28
C LYS A 127 6.55 -0.90 -5.97
N LYS A 128 7.45 -1.83 -5.62
CA LYS A 128 8.76 -1.97 -6.27
C LYS A 128 8.61 -2.26 -7.77
N LEU A 129 7.70 -3.14 -8.15
CA LEU A 129 7.43 -3.47 -9.56
C LEU A 129 6.93 -2.25 -10.32
N TYR A 130 5.95 -1.51 -9.76
CA TYR A 130 5.42 -0.29 -10.34
C TYR A 130 6.54 0.72 -10.56
N ASP A 131 7.46 0.87 -9.60
CA ASP A 131 8.68 1.69 -9.69
C ASP A 131 9.74 1.18 -10.69
N GLY A 132 9.40 0.18 -11.50
CA GLY A 132 10.26 -0.37 -12.57
C GLY A 132 11.25 -1.42 -12.09
N LYS A 133 11.22 -1.81 -10.81
CA LYS A 133 12.10 -2.88 -10.33
C LYS A 133 11.62 -4.24 -10.83
N ALA A 134 12.60 -5.05 -11.20
CA ALA A 134 12.42 -6.44 -11.58
C ALA A 134 11.80 -7.27 -10.43
N LEU A 135 10.77 -8.05 -10.76
CA LEU A 135 10.11 -9.02 -9.89
C LEU A 135 10.18 -10.41 -10.54
N PRO A 136 10.91 -11.38 -9.96
CA PRO A 136 10.91 -12.74 -10.47
C PRO A 136 9.56 -13.41 -10.24
N VAL A 137 9.06 -14.09 -11.26
CA VAL A 137 7.83 -14.89 -11.21
C VAL A 137 8.09 -16.28 -11.81
N LYS A 138 7.50 -17.31 -11.21
CA LYS A 138 7.67 -18.70 -11.66
C LYS A 138 6.98 -18.96 -12.99
N GLU A 139 5.80 -18.40 -13.15
CA GLU A 139 4.97 -18.58 -14.33
C GLU A 139 4.15 -17.31 -14.56
N ILE A 140 4.03 -16.91 -15.82
CA ILE A 140 3.15 -15.82 -16.23
C ILE A 140 2.49 -16.12 -17.58
N TRP A 141 1.19 -15.90 -17.64
CA TRP A 141 0.34 -16.09 -18.80
C TRP A 141 0.32 -14.80 -19.62
N THR A 142 0.74 -14.90 -20.88
CA THR A 142 0.72 -13.80 -21.85
C THR A 142 -0.10 -14.19 -23.08
N PRO A 143 -0.54 -13.23 -23.92
CA PRO A 143 -1.21 -13.55 -25.19
C PRO A 143 -0.36 -14.42 -26.13
N LYS A 144 0.97 -14.43 -25.96
CA LYS A 144 1.91 -15.22 -26.76
C LYS A 144 2.18 -16.62 -26.17
N GLY A 145 1.55 -16.95 -25.04
CA GLY A 145 1.75 -18.20 -24.32
C GLY A 145 2.32 -17.99 -22.91
N VAL A 146 2.67 -19.10 -22.28
CA VAL A 146 3.16 -19.16 -20.91
C VAL A 146 4.68 -18.96 -20.88
N MET A 147 5.15 -18.04 -20.05
CA MET A 147 6.57 -17.84 -19.78
C MET A 147 6.88 -18.35 -18.37
N LYS A 148 7.98 -19.12 -18.24
CA LYS A 148 8.44 -19.69 -16.96
C LYS A 148 9.76 -19.08 -16.53
N ASP A 149 9.95 -18.99 -15.21
CA ASP A 149 11.16 -18.47 -14.55
C ASP A 149 11.65 -17.17 -15.19
N VAL A 150 10.76 -16.18 -15.21
CA VAL A 150 10.96 -14.88 -15.86
C VAL A 150 10.99 -13.78 -14.82
N THR A 151 11.76 -12.75 -15.11
CA THR A 151 11.75 -11.49 -14.37
C THR A 151 10.86 -10.50 -15.10
N VAL A 152 9.83 -10.02 -14.40
CA VAL A 152 8.88 -9.01 -14.89
C VAL A 152 9.31 -7.65 -14.37
N SER A 153 9.37 -6.64 -15.22
CA SER A 153 9.41 -5.23 -14.80
C SER A 153 8.26 -4.46 -15.46
N PHE A 154 7.92 -3.32 -14.90
CA PHE A 154 6.82 -2.49 -15.40
C PHE A 154 7.33 -1.14 -15.87
N ASP A 155 7.01 -0.75 -17.11
CA ASP A 155 7.27 0.59 -17.61
C ASP A 155 6.06 1.48 -17.32
N LYS A 156 6.20 2.45 -16.39
CA LYS A 156 5.11 3.38 -16.05
C LYS A 156 4.69 4.29 -17.21
N ARG A 157 5.62 4.63 -18.11
CA ARG A 157 5.36 5.54 -19.24
C ARG A 157 4.56 4.83 -20.31
N LEU A 158 4.99 3.62 -20.69
CA LEU A 158 4.31 2.79 -21.69
C LEU A 158 3.10 2.05 -21.11
N LYS A 159 3.04 1.89 -19.78
CA LYS A 159 2.05 1.08 -19.05
C LYS A 159 2.10 -0.40 -19.44
N GLU A 160 3.31 -0.89 -19.72
CA GLU A 160 3.56 -2.23 -20.26
C GLU A 160 4.50 -3.06 -19.37
N PHE A 161 4.38 -4.39 -19.50
CA PHE A 161 5.30 -5.33 -18.88
C PHE A 161 6.49 -5.60 -19.79
N ASN A 162 7.66 -5.61 -19.20
CA ASN A 162 8.88 -6.10 -19.82
C ASN A 162 9.29 -7.43 -19.19
N PHE A 163 9.78 -8.34 -20.02
CA PHE A 163 10.12 -9.70 -19.62
C PHE A 163 11.59 -9.97 -19.92
N SER A 164 12.30 -10.52 -18.95
CA SER A 164 13.71 -10.93 -19.11
C SER A 164 13.96 -12.27 -18.42
N PRO A 165 14.86 -13.13 -18.95
CA PRO A 165 15.21 -14.38 -18.28
C PRO A 165 15.75 -14.13 -16.87
N VAL A 166 15.40 -14.99 -15.90
CA VAL A 166 16.01 -14.91 -14.56
C VAL A 166 17.51 -15.13 -14.67
N ARG A 167 18.32 -14.16 -14.24
CA ARG A 167 19.78 -14.29 -14.22
C ARG A 167 20.19 -15.43 -13.28
N GLN A 168 20.68 -16.54 -13.83
CA GLN A 168 21.32 -17.58 -13.04
C GLN A 168 22.68 -17.07 -12.54
N ILE A 169 22.77 -16.72 -11.26
CA ILE A 169 24.07 -16.50 -10.62
C ILE A 169 24.74 -17.87 -10.50
N LYS A 170 25.71 -18.16 -11.37
CA LYS A 170 26.63 -19.30 -11.17
C LYS A 170 27.35 -19.09 -9.84
N ARG A 171 26.89 -19.74 -8.77
CA ARG A 171 27.71 -19.93 -7.57
C ARG A 171 28.93 -20.73 -8.00
N LYS A 172 30.09 -20.07 -8.15
CA LYS A 172 31.37 -20.77 -8.28
C LYS A 172 31.49 -21.66 -7.05
N GLY A 173 31.46 -22.98 -7.28
CA GLY A 173 31.60 -23.97 -6.22
C GLY A 173 32.86 -23.69 -5.41
N ILE A 174 32.69 -23.58 -4.10
CA ILE A 174 33.80 -23.68 -3.16
C ILE A 174 34.24 -25.14 -3.25
N LYS A 175 35.44 -25.38 -3.79
CA LYS A 175 36.10 -26.68 -3.63
C LYS A 175 36.50 -26.78 -2.16
N LEU A 176 35.95 -27.78 -1.46
CA LEU A 176 36.45 -28.24 -0.17
C LEU A 176 37.83 -28.86 -0.34
#